data_AF-A0A0F3GS63-F1
#
_entry.id   AF-A0A0F3GS63-F1
#
_cell.length_a   1.000
_cell.length_b   1.000
_cell.length_c   1.000
_cell.angle_alpha   90.00
_cell.angle_beta   90.00
_cell.angle_gamma   90.00
#
_symmetry.space_group_name_H-M   'P 1'
#
loop_
_entity.id
_entity.type
_entity.pdbx_description
1 polymer ?
#
loop_
_entity_poly.entity_id
_entity_poly.type
_entity_poly.pdbx_seq_one_letter_code
_entity_poly.pdbx_strand_id
1 'polypeptide(L)'
;MVVAHPFRFSLDYGRYCYKLDIDGVEVHSSNTTPSAQQMARKLADHKQLFQLTASDGHSVSSIGQYHTLFPNSIETIEDLAAFIISCKV
;
A
#
# COMPACT_ATOMS: atom_id res chain seq x y z
N MET A 1 -2.80 -9.52 -3.56
CA MET A 1 -1.43 -9.22 -3.08
C MET A 1 -1.18 -7.72 -3.08
N VAL A 2 -0.76 -7.15 -1.95
CA VAL A 2 -0.36 -5.72 -1.82
C VAL A 2 1.16 -5.65 -1.65
N VAL A 3 1.82 -4.75 -2.38
CA VAL A 3 3.27 -4.54 -2.23
C VAL A 3 3.56 -3.51 -1.14
N ALA A 4 4.39 -3.89 -0.16
CA ALA A 4 4.78 -3.01 0.95
C ALA A 4 5.89 -2.05 0.52
N HIS A 5 5.70 -0.76 0.84
CA HIS A 5 6.61 0.38 0.66
C HIS A 5 7.65 0.17 -0.46
N PRO A 6 7.22 -0.01 -1.73
CA PRO A 6 8.05 -0.63 -2.77
C PRO A 6 9.25 0.23 -3.18
N PHE A 7 9.21 1.53 -2.91
CA PHE A 7 10.27 2.48 -3.22
C PHE A 7 11.13 2.87 -2.01
N ARG A 8 11.00 2.19 -0.86
CA ARG A 8 11.72 2.53 0.38
C ARG A 8 13.24 2.51 0.22
N PHE A 9 13.78 1.48 -0.45
CA PHE A 9 15.24 1.26 -0.54
C PHE A 9 15.82 1.50 -1.93
N SER A 10 15.05 1.23 -2.99
CA SER A 10 15.56 1.29 -4.36
C SER A 10 14.45 1.67 -5.33
N LEU A 11 14.76 2.64 -6.18
CA LEU A 11 13.89 3.02 -7.29
C LEU A 11 13.70 1.86 -8.28
N ASP A 12 14.78 1.13 -8.57
CA ASP A 12 14.75 0.06 -9.58
C ASP A 12 13.97 -1.17 -9.09
N TYR A 13 14.06 -1.49 -7.80
CA TYR A 13 13.22 -2.54 -7.22
C TYR A 13 11.74 -2.15 -7.23
N GLY A 14 11.41 -0.91 -6.85
CA GLY A 14 10.04 -0.41 -6.93
C GLY A 14 9.50 -0.37 -8.36
N ARG A 15 10.36 -0.09 -9.36
CA ARG A 15 9.96 -0.14 -10.79
C ARG A 15 9.58 -1.54 -11.25
N TYR A 16 10.09 -2.60 -10.62
CA TYR A 16 9.69 -3.96 -10.96
C TYR A 16 8.19 -4.21 -10.69
N CYS A 17 7.61 -3.52 -9.71
CA CYS A 17 6.18 -3.61 -9.38
C CYS A 17 5.25 -3.19 -10.54
N TYR A 18 5.74 -2.41 -11.51
CA TYR A 18 4.94 -2.09 -12.71
C TYR A 18 4.60 -3.35 -13.52
N LYS A 19 5.47 -4.37 -13.49
CA LYS A 19 5.34 -5.62 -14.26
C LYS A 19 4.58 -6.71 -13.51
N LEU A 20 4.31 -6.51 -12.21
CA LEU A 20 3.63 -7.50 -11.38
C LEU A 20 2.12 -7.42 -11.55
N ASP A 21 1.47 -8.57 -11.38
CA ASP A 21 0.03 -8.64 -11.12
C ASP A 21 -0.19 -8.52 -9.60
N ILE A 22 -0.61 -7.33 -9.19
CA ILE A 22 -0.81 -6.92 -7.79
C ILE A 22 -2.16 -6.22 -7.67
N ASP A 23 -2.69 -6.17 -6.46
CA ASP A 23 -4.03 -5.63 -6.18
C ASP A 23 -3.97 -4.30 -5.42
N GLY A 24 -2.82 -4.01 -4.81
CA GLY A 24 -2.62 -2.77 -4.09
C GLY A 24 -1.15 -2.41 -3.90
N VAL A 25 -0.93 -1.17 -3.46
CA VAL A 25 0.37 -0.60 -3.16
C VAL A 25 0.31 0.11 -1.82
N GLU A 26 1.26 -0.15 -0.94
CA GLU A 26 1.46 0.69 0.24
C GLU A 26 2.11 2.02 -0.19
N VAL A 27 1.38 3.12 -0.01
CA VAL A 27 1.79 4.46 -0.43
C VAL A 27 2.35 5.31 0.69
N HIS A 28 2.17 4.88 1.95
CA HIS A 28 2.63 5.61 3.12
C HIS A 28 2.83 4.68 4.32
N SER A 29 3.97 4.85 5.00
CA SER A 29 4.25 4.24 6.29
C SER A 29 5.27 5.06 7.08
N SER A 30 5.49 4.69 8.35
CA SER A 30 6.48 5.29 9.24
C SER A 30 7.92 5.27 8.70
N ASN A 31 8.17 4.44 7.69
CA ASN A 31 9.50 4.11 7.20
C ASN A 31 9.74 4.50 5.73
N THR A 32 9.01 5.51 5.26
CA THR A 32 9.07 5.97 3.85
C THR A 32 9.41 7.44 3.75
N THR A 33 10.26 7.80 2.78
CA THR A 33 10.56 9.21 2.47
C THR A 33 9.45 9.81 1.59
N PRO A 34 9.27 11.14 1.57
CA PRO A 34 8.26 11.78 0.70
C PRO A 34 8.40 11.43 -0.78
N SER A 35 9.63 11.28 -1.28
CA SER A 35 9.89 10.86 -2.66
C SER A 35 9.46 9.42 -2.92
N ALA A 36 9.76 8.49 -2.01
CA ALA A 36 9.32 7.10 -2.12
C ALA A 36 7.79 6.99 -2.12
N GLN A 37 7.12 7.74 -1.24
CA GLN A 37 5.65 7.79 -1.19
C GLN A 37 5.05 8.35 -2.48
N GLN A 38 5.63 9.41 -3.04
CA GLN A 38 5.19 9.98 -4.32
C GLN A 38 5.31 8.95 -5.45
N MET A 39 6.39 8.18 -5.48
CA MET A 39 6.58 7.13 -6.48
C MET A 39 5.60 5.96 -6.30
N ALA A 40 5.30 5.58 -5.06
CA ALA A 40 4.30 4.57 -4.74
C ALA A 40 2.90 5.00 -5.19
N ARG A 41 2.52 6.26 -4.95
CA ARG A 41 1.25 6.84 -5.46
C ARG A 41 1.19 6.80 -6.98
N LYS A 42 2.25 7.22 -7.67
CA LYS A 42 2.33 7.14 -9.15
C LYS A 42 2.13 5.72 -9.68
N LEU A 43 2.71 4.71 -9.01
CA LEU A 43 2.50 3.30 -9.39
C LEU A 43 1.04 2.89 -9.21
N ALA A 44 0.43 3.23 -8.05
CA ALA A 44 -0.94 2.90 -7.76
C ALA A 44 -1.91 3.57 -8.74
N ASP A 45 -1.72 4.86 -9.03
CA ASP A 45 -2.53 5.62 -9.97
C ASP A 45 -2.39 5.05 -11.39
N HIS A 46 -1.16 4.73 -11.82
CA HIS A 46 -0.89 4.19 -13.15
C HIS A 46 -1.57 2.83 -13.39
N LYS A 47 -1.60 1.97 -12.38
CA LYS A 47 -2.19 0.62 -12.46
C LYS A 47 -3.61 0.55 -11.91
N GLN A 48 -4.20 1.68 -11.50
CA GLN A 48 -5.51 1.78 -10.86
C GLN A 48 -5.66 0.79 -9.69
N LEU A 49 -4.69 0.77 -8.79
CA LEU A 49 -4.61 -0.16 -7.66
C LEU A 49 -5.10 0.46 -6.36
N PHE A 50 -5.51 -0.40 -5.43
CA PHE A 50 -5.81 0.02 -4.06
C PHE A 50 -4.59 0.68 -3.39
N GLN A 51 -4.80 1.83 -2.76
CA GLN A 51 -3.76 2.55 -2.02
C GLN A 51 -3.86 2.23 -0.53
N LEU A 52 -2.86 1.51 -0.01
CA LEU A 52 -2.77 1.16 1.40
C LEU A 52 -1.86 2.15 2.14
N THR A 53 -2.23 2.49 3.37
CA THR A 53 -1.36 3.14 4.36
C THR A 53 -1.29 2.26 5.60
N ALA A 54 -0.08 1.93 6.05
CA ALA A 54 0.12 1.10 7.24
C ALA A 54 1.35 1.55 8.03
N SER A 55 1.43 1.19 9.31
CA SER A 55 2.44 1.74 10.21
C SER A 55 3.84 1.14 10.08
N ASP A 56 4.00 -0.01 9.42
CA ASP A 56 5.25 -0.80 9.45
C ASP A 56 5.76 -0.95 10.90
N GLY A 57 4.86 -1.37 11.79
CA GLY A 57 5.02 -1.20 13.22
C GLY A 57 6.07 -2.14 13.83
N HIS A 58 7.20 -1.58 14.27
CA HIS A 58 8.28 -2.32 14.96
C HIS A 58 8.35 -2.00 16.48
N SER A 59 7.52 -1.07 16.95
CA SER A 59 7.35 -0.71 18.36
C SER A 59 5.88 -0.42 18.67
N VAL A 60 5.45 -0.60 19.93
CA VAL A 60 4.06 -0.34 20.34
C VAL A 60 3.61 1.08 19.99
N SER A 61 4.50 2.07 20.13
CA SER A 61 4.20 3.47 19.84
C SER A 61 3.97 3.77 18.35
N SER A 62 4.44 2.90 17.44
CA SER A 62 4.27 3.06 16.00
C SER A 62 2.94 2.50 15.47
N ILE A 63 2.32 1.57 16.20
CA ILE A 63 1.09 0.91 15.77
C ILE A 63 -0.03 1.95 15.65
N GLY A 64 -0.70 1.99 14.48
CA GLY A 64 -1.85 2.86 14.23
C GLY A 64 -1.51 4.32 13.88
N GLN A 65 -0.24 4.74 13.97
CA GLN A 65 0.18 6.08 13.50
C GLN A 65 -0.15 6.32 12.03
N TYR A 66 -0.10 5.24 11.26
CA TYR A 66 -0.55 5.17 9.88
C TYR A 66 -1.56 4.04 9.77
N HIS A 67 -2.69 4.32 9.15
CA HIS A 67 -3.78 3.38 8.99
C HIS A 67 -4.52 3.67 7.68
N THR A 68 -5.26 2.67 7.22
CA THR A 68 -6.18 2.80 6.08
C THR A 68 -7.59 2.86 6.62
N LEU A 69 -8.35 3.86 6.17
CA LEU A 69 -9.77 3.97 6.47
C LEU A 69 -10.57 3.27 5.38
N PHE A 70 -11.51 2.42 5.80
CA PHE A 70 -12.43 1.74 4.91
C PHE A 70 -13.82 2.41 5.01
N PRO A 71 -14.55 2.55 3.90
CA PRO A 71 -15.87 3.18 3.91
C PRO A 71 -16.93 2.33 4.63
N ASN A 72 -16.72 1.02 4.70
CA ASN A 72 -17.59 0.06 5.38
C ASN A 72 -16.76 -0.72 6.42
N SER A 73 -17.45 -1.35 7.37
CA SER A 73 -16.78 -2.25 8.31
C SER A 73 -16.16 -3.44 7.57
N ILE A 74 -14.98 -3.86 8.04
CA ILE A 74 -14.26 -5.04 7.58
C ILE A 74 -14.23 -5.98 8.79
N GLU A 75 -15.07 -7.02 8.77
CA GLU A 75 -15.22 -7.95 9.90
C GLU A 75 -14.37 -9.22 9.71
N THR A 76 -14.05 -9.53 8.45
CA THR A 76 -13.32 -10.74 8.07
C THR A 76 -12.15 -10.43 7.14
N ILE A 77 -11.25 -11.41 6.96
CA ILE A 77 -10.14 -11.32 5.99
C ILE A 77 -10.70 -11.35 4.57
N GLU A 78 -11.80 -12.08 4.35
CA GLU A 78 -12.51 -12.17 3.09
C GLU A 78 -13.09 -10.82 2.68
N ASP A 79 -13.69 -10.06 3.61
CA ASP A 79 -14.17 -8.70 3.35
C ASP A 79 -13.03 -7.78 2.92
N LEU A 80 -11.89 -7.87 3.61
CA LEU A 80 -10.70 -7.08 3.29
C LEU A 80 -10.20 -7.42 1.88
N ALA A 81 -10.06 -8.71 1.56
CA ALA A 81 -9.58 -9.16 0.27
C ALA A 81 -10.54 -8.74 -0.86
N ALA A 82 -11.84 -8.95 -0.68
CA ALA A 82 -12.87 -8.57 -1.64
C ALA A 82 -12.85 -7.07 -1.91
N PHE A 83 -12.75 -6.24 -0.87
CA PHE A 83 -12.67 -4.79 -1.01
C PHE A 83 -11.43 -4.36 -1.82
N ILE A 84 -10.25 -4.87 -1.46
CA ILE A 84 -8.99 -4.53 -2.15
C ILE A 84 -9.06 -4.93 -3.63
N ILE A 85 -9.54 -6.14 -3.93
CA ILE A 85 -9.66 -6.63 -5.31
C ILE A 85 -10.67 -5.80 -6.11
N SER A 86 -11.79 -5.39 -5.49
CA SER A 86 -12.81 -4.57 -6.15
C SER A 86 -12.34 -3.18 -6.57
N CYS A 87 -11.24 -2.68 -6.00
CA CYS A 87 -10.67 -1.37 -6.34
C CYS A 87 -9.86 -1.40 -7.65
N LYS A 88 -9.48 -2.59 -8.11
CA LYS A 88 -8.70 -2.77 -9.35
C LYS A 88 -9.63 -2.78 -10.55
N VAL A 89 -9.35 -1.94 -11.54
CA VAL A 89 -10.12 -1.80 -12.80
C VAL A 89 -9.55 -2.71 -13.88
#